data_AF-A0A1W1HGN9-F1
#
_entry.id   AF-A0A1W1HGN9-F1
#
_cell.length_a   1.000
_cell.length_b   1.000
_cell.length_c   1.000
_cell.angle_alpha   90.00
_cell.angle_beta   90.00
_cell.angle_gamma   90.00
#
_symmetry.space_group_name_H-M   'P 1'
#
loop_
_entity.id
_entity.type
_entity.pdbx_description
1 polymer ?
#
loop_
_entity_poly.entity_id
_entity_poly.type
_entity_poly.pdbx_seq_one_letter_code
_entity_poly.pdbx_strand_id
1 'polypeptide(L)' 'MWKVVFTKQAQKDAKKIFTSGLKSKAEKIIELLKQNPYQTPPPYEKLVGDLAGAYSRRLNIQHRVV' A
#
# COMPACT_ATOMS: atom_id res chain seq x y z
N MET A 1 -5.32 -2.82 -16.57
CA MET A 1 -4.50 -1.85 -15.81
C MET A 1 -5.43 -1.10 -14.86
N TRP A 2 -5.11 -1.09 -13.57
CA TRP A 2 -5.93 -0.50 -12.54
C TRP A 2 -5.54 0.95 -12.26
N LYS A 3 -6.51 1.78 -11.89
CA LYS A 3 -6.28 3.18 -11.52
C LYS A 3 -5.94 3.26 -10.03
N VAL A 4 -4.77 3.80 -9.72
CA VAL A 4 -4.38 4.09 -8.34
C VAL A 4 -4.75 5.53 -8.01
N VAL A 5 -5.48 5.70 -6.91
CA VAL A 5 -5.86 7.00 -6.35
C VAL A 5 -5.37 7.07 -4.91
N PHE A 6 -4.95 8.25 -4.46
CA PHE A 6 -4.42 8.46 -3.13
C PHE A 6 -5.35 9.32 -2.28
N THR A 7 -5.62 8.87 -1.06
CA THR A 7 -6.33 9.69 -0.07
C THR A 7 -5.46 10.84 0.40
N LYS A 8 -6.07 11.89 0.97
CA LYS A 8 -5.32 13.01 1.57
C LYS A 8 -4.36 12.53 2.66
N GLN A 9 -4.74 11.51 3.41
CA GLN A 9 -3.90 10.92 4.44
C GLN A 9 -2.70 10.18 3.84
N ALA A 10 -2.92 9.36 2.82
CA ALA A 10 -1.85 8.67 2.11
C ALA A 10 -0.81 9.64 1.51
N GLN A 11 -1.26 10.81 1.01
CA GLN A 11 -0.34 11.85 0.51
C GLN A 11 0.54 12.45 1.61
N LYS A 12 0.01 12.62 2.84
CA LYS A 12 0.81 13.07 3.99
C LYS A 12 1.83 12.01 4.38
N ASP A 13 1.43 10.75 4.41
CA ASP A 13 2.30 9.64 4.78
C ASP A 13 3.38 9.38 3.72
N ALA A 14 3.09 9.65 2.44
CA ALA A 14 4.08 9.59 1.35
C ALA A 14 5.29 10.49 1.61
N LYS A 15 5.08 11.69 2.19
CA LYS A 15 6.18 12.59 2.56
C LYS A 15 7.09 11.97 3.63
N LYS A 16 6.52 11.26 4.61
CA LYS A 16 7.27 10.56 5.67
C LYS A 16 8.01 9.33 5.13
N ILE A 17 7.38 8.58 4.22
CA ILE A 17 7.98 7.42 3.55
C ILE A 17 9.21 7.84 2.73
N PHE A 18 9.17 9.01 2.10
CA PHE A 18 10.29 9.55 1.34
C PHE A 18 11.52 9.76 2.24
N THR A 19 11.33 10.31 3.45
CA THR A 19 12.42 10.58 4.40
C THR A 19 12.94 9.33 5.12
N SER A 20 12.18 8.23 5.14
CA SER A 20 12.53 7.01 5.90
C SER A 20 13.21 5.90 5.06
N GLY A 21 13.52 6.17 3.79
CA GLY A 21 14.16 5.19 2.90
C GLY A 21 13.24 4.04 2.45
N LEU A 22 11.94 4.11 2.74
CA LEU A 22 10.95 3.09 2.35
C LEU A 22 10.32 3.35 0.97
N LYS A 23 10.72 4.45 0.32
CA LYS A 23 10.22 4.89 -0.99
C LYS A 23 10.23 3.77 -2.03
N SER A 24 11.37 3.12 -2.27
CA SER A 24 11.50 2.13 -3.33
C SER A 24 10.62 0.89 -3.12
N LYS A 25 10.35 0.51 -1.86
CA LYS A 25 9.40 -0.58 -1.57
C LYS A 25 7.95 -0.15 -1.81
N ALA A 26 7.62 1.10 -1.48
CA ALA A 26 6.27 1.62 -1.64
C ALA A 26 5.92 1.76 -3.13
N GLU A 27 6.85 2.27 -3.93
CA GLU A 27 6.70 2.37 -5.39
C GLU A 27 6.47 1.00 -6.04
N LYS A 28 7.25 -0.03 -5.65
CA LYS A 28 7.04 -1.40 -6.12
C LYS A 28 5.64 -1.94 -5.80
N ILE A 29 5.12 -1.68 -4.60
CA ILE A 29 3.75 -2.09 -4.25
C ILE A 29 2.73 -1.34 -5.11
N ILE A 30 2.91 -0.03 -5.31
CA ILE A 30 1.99 0.78 -6.13
C ILE A 30 1.98 0.30 -7.58
N GLU A 31 3.14 -0.01 -8.16
CA GLU A 31 3.24 -0.58 -9.51
C GLU A 31 2.53 -1.92 -9.62
N LEU A 32 2.70 -2.79 -8.62
CA LEU A 32 1.99 -4.06 -8.56
C LEU A 32 0.47 -3.83 -8.49
N LEU A 33 0.00 -2.89 -7.67
CA LEU A 33 -1.43 -2.56 -7.58
C LEU A 33 -1.99 -2.01 -8.92
N LYS A 34 -1.19 -1.26 -9.69
CA LYS A 34 -1.56 -0.82 -11.05
C LYS A 34 -1.69 -1.99 -12.03
N GLN A 35 -0.87 -3.02 -11.88
CA GLN A 35 -0.92 -4.20 -12.74
C GLN A 35 -2.06 -5.13 -12.32
N ASN A 36 -2.04 -5.61 -11.08
CA ASN A 36 -3.06 -6.48 -10.50
C ASN A 36 -3.10 -6.34 -8.96
N PRO A 37 -4.16 -5.73 -8.39
CA PRO A 37 -4.28 -5.50 -6.95
C PRO A 37 -4.46 -6.78 -6.13
N TYR A 38 -4.83 -7.89 -6.77
CA TYR A 38 -5.05 -9.18 -6.12
C TYR A 38 -3.91 -10.17 -6.37
N GLN A 39 -2.80 -9.71 -6.95
CA GLN A 39 -1.65 -10.56 -7.22
C GLN A 39 -0.98 -11.04 -5.93
N THR A 40 -0.69 -12.34 -5.91
CA THR A 40 0.05 -13.06 -4.88
C THR A 40 1.12 -13.90 -5.60
N PRO A 41 2.41 -13.82 -5.22
CA PRO A 41 3.03 -12.99 -4.17
C PRO A 41 3.30 -11.53 -4.59
N PRO A 42 3.47 -10.58 -3.64
CA PRO A 42 3.47 -10.73 -2.18
C PRO A 42 2.06 -10.76 -1.57
N PRO A 43 1.88 -11.37 -0.38
CA PRO A 43 0.58 -11.55 0.25
C PRO A 43 -0.05 -10.23 0.69
N TYR A 44 -1.37 -10.24 0.76
CA TYR A 44 -2.19 -9.16 1.29
C TYR A 44 -3.24 -9.74 2.25
N GLU A 45 -3.67 -8.93 3.21
CA GLU A 45 -4.63 -9.31 4.24
C GLU A 45 -5.90 -8.46 4.07
N LYS A 46 -7.09 -9.08 4.11
CA LYS A 46 -8.36 -8.34 4.13
C LYS A 46 -8.58 -7.80 5.55
N LEU A 47 -8.86 -6.50 5.67
CA LEU A 47 -9.12 -5.87 6.96
C LEU A 47 -10.58 -6.08 7.39
N VAL A 48 -10.81 -6.05 8.71
CA VAL A 48 -12.10 -6.26 9.39
C VAL A 48 -12.42 -5.07 10.31
N GLY A 49 -13.66 -4.97 10.78
CA GLY A 49 -14.12 -3.87 11.64
C GLY A 49 -14.34 -2.57 10.87
N ASP A 50 -13.90 -1.43 11.41
CA ASP A 50 -14.07 -0.11 10.79
C ASP A 50 -13.38 0.02 9.42
N LEU A 51 -12.40 -0.84 9.15
CA LEU A 51 -11.67 -0.92 7.87
C LEU A 51 -12.17 -2.06 6.98
N ALA A 52 -13.36 -2.61 7.26
CA ALA A 52 -13.95 -3.66 6.46
C ALA A 52 -14.06 -3.22 4.99
N GLY A 53 -13.49 -4.03 4.10
CA GLY A 53 -13.45 -3.76 2.65
C GLY A 53 -12.11 -3.21 2.16
N ALA A 54 -11.21 -2.80 3.06
CA ALA A 54 -9.83 -2.46 2.72
C ALA A 54 -8.91 -3.70 2.74
N TYR A 55 -7.76 -3.57 2.08
CA TYR A 55 -6.74 -4.61 2.01
C TYR A 55 -5.39 -4.05 2.44
N SER A 56 -4.69 -4.78 3.30
CA SER A 56 -3.39 -4.39 3.83
C SER A 56 -2.26 -5.19 3.18
N ARG A 57 -1.23 -4.50 2.68
CA ARG A 57 0.03 -5.07 2.16
C ARG A 57 1.21 -4.58 3.00
N ARG A 58 2.09 -5.49 3.41
CA ARG A 58 3.27 -5.12 4.23
C ARG A 58 4.34 -4.44 3.39
N LEU A 59 4.86 -3.35 3.94
CA LEU A 59 6.06 -2.67 3.43
C LEU A 59 7.31 -3.11 4.20
N ASN A 60 7.16 -3.24 5.52
CA ASN A 60 8.10 -3.86 6.45
C ASN A 60 7.32 -4.48 7.63
N ILE A 61 7.99 -4.78 8.75
CA ILE A 61 7.33 -5.37 9.93
C ILE A 61 6.39 -4.40 10.67
N GLN A 62 6.56 -3.08 10.52
CA GLN A 62 5.79 -2.04 11.21
C GLN A 62 4.78 -1.31 10.31
N HIS A 63 5.08 -1.14 9.03
CA HIS A 63 4.36 -0.27 8.11
C HIS A 63 3.68 -1.06 7.01
N ARG A 64 2.48 -0.62 6.67
CA ARG A 64 1.61 -1.26 5.67
C ARG A 64 1.00 -0.22 4.75
N VAL A 65 0.73 -0.64 3.52
CA VAL A 65 -0.15 0.07 2.59
C VAL A 65 -1.55 -0.50 2.80
N VAL A 66 -2.52 0.40 3.01
CA VAL A 66 -3.94 0.09 3.18
C VAL A 66 -4.75 0.82 2.13
#